data_AF-A0A7Z9FLG7-F1
#
_entry.id   AF-A0A7Z9FLG7-F1
#
_cell.length_a   1.000
_cell.length_b   1.000
_cell.length_c   1.000
_cell.angle_alpha   90.00
_cell.angle_beta   90.00
_cell.angle_gamma   90.00
#
_symmetry.space_group_name_H-M   'P 1'
#
loop_
_entity.id
_entity.type
_entity.pdbx_description
1 polymer ?
#
loop_
_entity_poly.entity_id
_entity_poly.type
_entity_poly.pdbx_seq_one_letter_code
_entity_poly.pdbx_strand_id
1 'polypeptide(L)'
;MRLIQETHIKFMSQRRFAFVLSAVVILAGLGSLVIQGGPKLSIDFIGGTMVAVSYQEEVNINEVRSALETMTIEGQTFDLSKEEIKSFGDPSNISIRISHQEDEPDNFAQSVVKYLYNTFPENVPSEKNEFILTIEKVGPKIGSELRGKALMAMFSSLALILLYISIRFEFKFALGAIAALVHDILVTLGLFSILNYEISLSIIAAFLTIVGYSLNDTIVIFDRIRENVKAKRRESYAETV
;
A
#
# COMPACT_ATOMS: atom_id res chain seq x y z
N MET A 1 9.18 14.56 38.06
CA MET A 1 8.83 15.79 37.33
C MET A 1 7.75 15.46 36.32
N ARG A 2 6.60 16.13 36.32
CA ARG A 2 5.65 16.05 35.20
C ARG A 2 6.26 16.86 34.05
N LEU A 3 6.71 16.18 33.00
CA LEU A 3 7.37 16.78 31.84
C LEU A 3 6.42 17.59 30.94
N ILE A 4 5.11 17.40 31.07
CA ILE A 4 4.08 18.10 30.29
C ILE A 4 3.09 18.75 31.27
N GLN A 5 2.90 20.07 31.15
CA GLN A 5 1.90 20.83 31.89
C GLN A 5 0.50 20.64 31.29
N GLU A 6 -0.56 21.01 32.03
CA GLU A 6 -1.97 21.00 31.59
C GLU A 6 -2.14 21.83 30.30
N THR A 7 -2.07 21.19 29.13
CA THR A 7 -2.05 21.87 27.83
C THR A 7 -3.47 21.92 27.26
N HIS A 8 -3.97 23.10 26.94
CA HIS A 8 -5.34 23.31 26.45
C HIS A 8 -5.32 23.70 24.97
N ILE A 9 -5.28 22.71 24.08
CA ILE A 9 -5.26 22.90 22.62
C ILE A 9 -6.69 22.99 22.08
N LYS A 10 -7.00 24.05 21.32
CA LYS A 10 -8.36 24.30 20.78
C LYS A 10 -8.59 23.57 19.44
N PHE A 11 -8.65 22.24 19.44
CA PHE A 11 -8.86 21.44 18.21
C PHE A 11 -10.10 21.85 17.41
N MET A 12 -11.21 22.15 18.10
CA MET A 12 -12.47 22.53 17.46
C MET A 12 -12.39 23.84 16.65
N SER A 13 -11.43 24.72 16.95
CA SER A 13 -11.22 25.95 16.18
C SER A 13 -10.66 25.69 14.77
N GLN A 14 -9.90 24.61 14.59
CA GLN A 14 -9.22 24.28 13.34
C GLN A 14 -9.97 23.26 12.47
N ARG A 15 -11.16 22.79 12.92
CA ARG A 15 -11.91 21.72 12.24
C ARG A 15 -12.20 22.01 10.77
N ARG A 16 -12.50 23.26 10.42
CA ARG A 16 -12.84 23.63 9.02
C ARG A 16 -11.64 23.46 8.10
N PHE A 17 -10.47 23.89 8.57
CA PHE A 17 -9.23 23.71 7.83
C PHE A 17 -8.90 22.22 7.65
N ALA A 18 -9.00 21.43 8.72
CA ALA A 18 -8.77 19.99 8.66
C ALA A 18 -9.71 19.27 7.69
N PHE A 19 -11.02 19.61 7.71
CA PHE A 19 -12.00 19.04 6.77
C PHE A 19 -11.70 19.40 5.32
N VAL A 20 -11.33 20.65 5.04
CA VAL A 20 -10.99 21.08 3.67
C VAL A 20 -9.74 20.37 3.19
N LEU A 21 -8.68 20.31 4.02
CA LEU A 21 -7.44 19.61 3.68
C LEU A 21 -7.70 18.13 3.38
N SER A 22 -8.44 17.45 4.26
CA SER A 22 -8.84 16.06 4.08
C SER A 22 -9.64 15.85 2.79
N ALA A 23 -10.65 16.69 2.54
CA ALA A 23 -11.47 16.60 1.34
C ALA A 23 -10.63 16.77 0.06
N VAL A 24 -9.66 17.70 0.05
CA VAL A 24 -8.74 17.86 -1.08
C VAL A 24 -7.92 16.60 -1.32
N VAL A 25 -7.34 16.01 -0.26
CA VAL A 25 -6.55 14.78 -0.38
C VAL A 25 -7.40 13.61 -0.89
N ILE A 26 -8.61 13.43 -0.34
CA ILE A 26 -9.53 12.37 -0.77
C ILE A 26 -9.93 12.57 -2.23
N LEU A 27 -10.30 13.79 -2.64
CA LEU A 27 -10.69 14.07 -4.02
C LEU A 27 -9.54 13.87 -4.99
N ALA A 28 -8.32 14.31 -4.64
CA ALA A 28 -7.13 14.06 -5.44
C ALA A 28 -6.82 12.56 -5.56
N GLY A 29 -6.95 11.81 -4.45
CA GLY A 29 -6.74 10.37 -4.41
C GLY A 29 -7.77 9.59 -5.24
N LEU A 30 -9.05 9.94 -5.11
CA LEU A 30 -10.13 9.37 -5.93
C LEU A 30 -9.95 9.70 -7.41
N GLY A 31 -9.56 10.94 -7.74
CA GLY A 31 -9.22 11.34 -9.10
C GLY A 31 -8.08 10.51 -9.67
N SER A 32 -7.01 10.31 -8.91
CA SER A 32 -5.88 9.45 -9.28
C SER A 32 -6.31 8.01 -9.52
N LEU A 33 -7.15 7.43 -8.65
CA LEU A 33 -7.67 6.07 -8.81
C LEU A 33 -8.49 5.91 -10.10
N VAL A 34 -9.32 6.90 -10.43
CA VAL A 34 -10.11 6.87 -11.67
C VAL A 34 -9.20 6.96 -12.90
N ILE A 35 -8.19 7.85 -12.87
CA ILE A 35 -7.23 8.02 -13.98
C ILE A 35 -6.39 6.77 -14.20
N GLN A 36 -5.98 6.09 -13.13
CA GLN A 36 -5.16 4.88 -13.17
C GLN A 36 -5.96 3.59 -13.43
N GLY A 37 -7.30 3.67 -13.46
CA GLY A 37 -8.16 2.49 -13.64
C GLY A 37 -8.30 1.61 -12.39
N GLY A 38 -7.99 2.15 -11.22
CA GLY A 38 -8.07 1.47 -9.93
C GLY A 38 -6.74 1.45 -9.16
N PRO A 39 -6.70 0.80 -7.98
CA PRO A 39 -5.48 0.62 -7.25
C PRO A 39 -4.55 -0.35 -7.97
N LYS A 40 -3.25 -0.04 -7.94
CA LYS A 40 -2.22 -0.91 -8.50
C LYS A 40 -2.01 -2.13 -7.61
N LEU A 41 -2.26 -3.33 -8.13
CA LEU A 41 -2.11 -4.56 -7.37
C LEU A 41 -0.74 -5.20 -7.66
N SER A 42 -0.15 -5.85 -6.65
CA SER A 42 1.10 -6.60 -6.81
C SER A 42 0.89 -7.94 -7.56
N ILE A 43 1.99 -8.63 -7.86
CA ILE A 43 1.96 -10.00 -8.40
C ILE A 43 1.24 -10.99 -7.48
N ASP A 44 1.10 -10.70 -6.19
CA ASP A 44 0.36 -11.56 -5.25
C ASP A 44 -1.10 -11.72 -5.65
N PHE A 45 -1.65 -10.76 -6.40
CA PHE A 45 -3.06 -10.71 -6.77
C PHE A 45 -3.28 -10.93 -8.26
N ILE A 46 -2.36 -10.47 -9.11
CA ILE A 46 -2.48 -10.57 -10.57
C ILE A 46 -1.79 -11.86 -11.08
N GLY A 47 -0.79 -12.36 -10.35
CA GLY A 47 0.16 -13.33 -10.87
C GLY A 47 1.24 -12.65 -11.72
N GLY A 48 2.37 -13.33 -11.87
CA GLY A 48 3.53 -12.83 -12.60
C GLY A 48 4.84 -13.24 -11.95
N THR A 49 5.92 -12.62 -12.42
CA THR A 49 7.28 -12.86 -11.97
C THR A 49 7.91 -11.56 -11.49
N MET A 50 8.52 -11.55 -10.31
CA MET A 50 9.34 -10.44 -9.82
C MET A 50 10.79 -10.88 -9.74
N VAL A 51 11.67 -10.06 -10.32
CA VAL A 51 13.11 -10.24 -10.28
C VAL A 51 13.71 -8.98 -9.67
N ALA A 52 14.49 -9.13 -8.61
CA ALA A 52 15.26 -8.06 -8.01
C ALA A 52 16.75 -8.40 -8.04
N VAL A 53 17.55 -7.48 -8.54
CA VAL A 53 18.99 -7.63 -8.73
C VAL A 53 19.76 -6.44 -8.18
N SER A 54 21.03 -6.64 -7.82
CA SER A 54 21.92 -5.63 -7.28
C SER A 54 23.14 -5.45 -8.17
N TYR A 55 23.30 -4.26 -8.74
CA TYR A 55 24.50 -3.86 -9.47
C TYR A 55 25.53 -3.22 -8.51
N GLN A 56 26.78 -3.07 -8.96
CA GLN A 56 27.84 -2.47 -8.14
C GLN A 56 27.70 -0.94 -8.06
N GLU A 57 27.30 -0.30 -9.15
CA GLU A 57 27.07 1.13 -9.29
C GLU A 57 25.63 1.41 -9.74
N GLU A 58 25.20 2.67 -9.61
CA GLU A 58 23.88 3.12 -10.05
C GLU A 58 23.66 2.82 -11.55
N VAL A 59 22.51 2.21 -11.87
CA VAL A 59 22.14 1.86 -13.25
C VAL A 59 20.96 2.70 -13.71
N ASN A 60 21.05 3.25 -14.91
CA ASN A 60 19.96 3.99 -15.51
C ASN A 60 18.79 3.05 -15.88
N ILE A 61 17.62 3.30 -15.30
CA ILE A 61 16.40 2.52 -15.56
C ILE A 61 16.05 2.48 -17.06
N ASN A 62 16.32 3.55 -17.80
CA ASN A 62 16.02 3.60 -19.23
C ASN A 62 16.95 2.68 -20.04
N GLU A 63 18.21 2.54 -19.64
CA GLU A 63 19.15 1.62 -20.28
C GLU A 63 18.73 0.17 -20.05
N VAL A 64 18.35 -0.17 -18.81
CA VAL A 64 17.77 -1.49 -18.48
C VAL A 64 16.49 -1.73 -19.28
N ARG A 65 15.63 -0.71 -19.41
CA ARG A 65 14.38 -0.81 -20.18
C ARG A 65 14.64 -1.09 -21.65
N SER A 66 15.57 -0.35 -22.28
CA SER A 66 15.93 -0.57 -23.68
C SER A 66 16.62 -1.91 -23.92
N ALA A 67 17.45 -2.36 -22.97
CA ALA A 67 18.02 -3.71 -23.01
C ALA A 67 16.94 -4.80 -23.02
N LEU A 68 15.80 -4.57 -22.37
CA LEU A 68 14.71 -5.53 -22.23
C LEU A 68 13.68 -5.50 -23.38
N GLU A 69 13.85 -4.66 -24.40
CA GLU A 69 12.92 -4.56 -25.56
C GLU A 69 12.92 -5.83 -26.43
N THR A 70 14.07 -6.47 -26.60
CA THR A 70 14.23 -7.64 -27.49
C THR A 70 14.94 -8.78 -26.77
N MET A 71 14.39 -9.21 -25.63
CA MET A 71 14.96 -10.31 -24.88
C MET A 71 14.54 -11.64 -25.53
N THR A 72 15.51 -12.46 -25.96
CA THR A 72 15.22 -13.78 -26.53
C THR A 72 15.52 -14.88 -25.53
N ILE A 73 14.52 -15.71 -25.19
CA ILE A 73 14.65 -16.87 -24.30
C ILE A 73 14.12 -18.08 -25.05
N GLU A 74 14.96 -19.13 -25.18
CA GLU A 74 14.59 -20.41 -25.81
C GLU A 74 13.96 -20.26 -27.22
N GLY A 75 14.36 -19.23 -27.97
CA GLY A 75 13.88 -18.95 -29.33
C GLY A 75 12.61 -18.11 -29.41
N GLN A 76 12.03 -17.70 -28.27
CA GLN A 76 10.91 -16.76 -28.19
C GLN A 76 11.41 -15.37 -27.82
N THR A 77 10.83 -14.33 -28.42
CA THR A 77 11.17 -12.93 -28.12
C THR A 77 10.13 -12.35 -27.17
N PHE A 78 10.62 -11.85 -26.05
CA PHE A 78 9.87 -11.20 -24.99
C PHE A 78 10.21 -9.71 -24.99
N ASP A 79 9.19 -8.86 -25.16
CA ASP A 79 9.31 -7.41 -24.96
C ASP A 79 8.92 -7.08 -23.51
N LEU A 80 9.93 -6.94 -22.65
CA LEU A 80 9.75 -6.61 -21.24
C LEU A 80 9.94 -5.11 -20.98
N SER A 81 10.11 -4.30 -22.03
CA SER A 81 10.29 -2.84 -21.91
C SER A 81 9.02 -2.12 -21.43
N LYS A 82 7.86 -2.77 -21.52
CA LYS A 82 6.57 -2.24 -21.03
C LYS A 82 6.28 -2.60 -19.58
N GLU A 83 7.04 -3.53 -19.03
CA GLU A 83 6.90 -3.97 -17.66
C GLU A 83 7.44 -2.90 -16.68
N GLU A 84 7.10 -3.07 -15.41
CA GLU A 84 7.51 -2.14 -14.39
C GLU A 84 8.96 -2.38 -13.99
N ILE A 85 9.79 -1.35 -14.13
CA ILE A 85 11.21 -1.35 -13.82
C ILE A 85 11.45 -0.16 -12.90
N LYS A 86 11.91 -0.44 -11.68
CA LYS A 86 12.13 0.56 -10.64
C LYS A 86 13.40 0.26 -9.84
N SER A 87 14.11 1.30 -9.45
CA SER A 87 15.11 1.21 -8.39
C SER A 87 14.43 1.12 -7.02
N PHE A 88 15.03 0.40 -6.07
CA PHE A 88 14.47 0.23 -4.73
C PHE A 88 15.56 0.23 -3.65
N GLY A 89 15.34 1.01 -2.58
CA GLY A 89 16.31 1.16 -1.50
C GLY A 89 17.55 1.95 -1.94
N ASP A 90 18.44 1.31 -2.70
CA ASP A 90 19.65 1.88 -3.29
C ASP A 90 19.47 2.07 -4.81
N PRO A 91 20.00 3.14 -5.43
CA PRO A 91 19.99 3.32 -6.88
C PRO A 91 20.62 2.18 -7.70
N SER A 92 21.51 1.36 -7.11
CA SER A 92 22.09 0.17 -7.78
C SER A 92 21.17 -1.06 -7.77
N ASN A 93 20.14 -1.05 -6.94
CA ASN A 93 19.20 -2.17 -6.83
C ASN A 93 18.02 -1.96 -7.76
N ILE A 94 17.82 -2.87 -8.70
CA ILE A 94 16.75 -2.81 -9.69
C ILE A 94 15.76 -3.94 -9.45
N SER A 95 14.48 -3.60 -9.46
CA SER A 95 13.36 -4.52 -9.44
C SER A 95 12.59 -4.44 -10.74
N ILE A 96 12.29 -5.60 -11.31
CA ILE A 96 11.50 -5.77 -12.52
C ILE A 96 10.33 -6.66 -12.17
N ARG A 97 9.12 -6.17 -12.40
CA ARG A 97 7.89 -6.90 -12.19
C ARG A 97 7.26 -7.18 -13.54
N ILE A 98 7.20 -8.46 -13.88
CA ILE A 98 6.76 -8.99 -15.17
C ILE A 98 5.38 -9.60 -14.99
N SER A 99 4.42 -9.11 -15.76
CA SER A 99 3.09 -9.70 -15.86
C SER A 99 3.18 -11.14 -16.38
N HIS A 100 2.30 -12.02 -15.89
CA HIS A 100 2.29 -13.42 -16.32
C HIS A 100 2.13 -13.53 -17.84
N GLN A 101 2.98 -14.33 -18.49
CA GLN A 101 2.90 -14.63 -19.91
C GLN A 101 2.57 -16.11 -20.12
N GLU A 102 1.68 -16.42 -21.07
CA GLU A 102 1.23 -17.80 -21.31
C GLU A 102 2.36 -18.72 -21.80
N ASP A 103 3.30 -18.17 -22.59
CA ASP A 103 4.42 -18.89 -23.17
C ASP A 103 5.71 -18.82 -22.34
N GLU A 104 5.62 -18.38 -21.07
CA GLU A 104 6.82 -18.27 -20.22
C GLU A 104 7.39 -19.67 -19.86
N PRO A 105 8.68 -19.94 -20.09
CA PRO A 105 9.30 -21.19 -19.68
C PRO A 105 9.38 -21.31 -18.15
N ASP A 106 9.53 -22.53 -17.63
CA ASP A 106 9.61 -22.78 -16.19
C ASP A 106 10.79 -22.03 -15.52
N ASN A 107 11.88 -21.85 -16.26
CA ASN A 107 13.09 -21.15 -15.82
C ASN A 107 13.09 -19.63 -16.16
N PHE A 108 11.94 -19.07 -16.57
CA PHE A 108 11.85 -17.72 -17.13
C PHE A 108 12.50 -16.66 -16.23
N ALA A 109 12.21 -16.70 -14.92
CA ALA A 109 12.78 -15.74 -13.96
C ALA A 109 14.31 -15.81 -13.89
N GLN A 110 14.88 -17.01 -13.89
CA GLN A 110 16.33 -17.21 -13.89
C GLN A 110 16.96 -16.79 -15.23
N SER A 111 16.24 -16.97 -16.34
CA SER A 111 16.64 -16.52 -17.67
C SER A 111 16.68 -14.98 -17.74
N VAL A 112 15.71 -14.29 -17.14
CA VAL A 112 15.70 -12.82 -16.99
C VAL A 112 16.93 -12.34 -16.20
N VAL A 113 17.19 -12.92 -15.03
CA VAL A 113 18.39 -12.60 -14.25
C VAL A 113 19.67 -12.83 -15.05
N LYS A 114 19.77 -13.98 -15.74
CA LYS A 114 20.96 -14.32 -16.53
C LYS A 114 21.18 -13.32 -17.66
N TYR A 115 20.10 -12.87 -18.31
CA TYR A 115 20.18 -11.86 -19.35
C TYR A 115 20.68 -10.53 -18.79
N LEU A 116 20.08 -10.04 -17.70
CA LEU A 116 20.50 -8.80 -17.04
C LEU A 116 21.95 -8.81 -16.58
N TYR A 117 22.42 -9.96 -16.07
CA TYR A 117 23.81 -10.15 -15.68
C TYR A 117 24.77 -10.04 -16.89
N ASN A 118 24.38 -10.61 -18.03
CA ASN A 118 25.21 -10.62 -19.23
C ASN A 118 25.15 -9.31 -20.03
N THR A 119 24.08 -8.53 -19.89
CA THR A 119 23.93 -7.27 -20.63
C THR A 119 24.84 -6.17 -20.08
N PHE A 120 25.13 -6.17 -18.78
CA PHE A 120 25.98 -5.18 -18.12
C PHE A 120 27.15 -5.84 -17.37
N PRO A 121 28.06 -6.55 -18.08
CA PRO A 121 29.09 -7.37 -17.43
C PRO A 121 30.10 -6.58 -16.60
N GLU A 122 30.22 -5.27 -16.85
CA GLU A 122 31.14 -4.38 -16.14
C GLU A 122 30.59 -3.88 -14.79
N ASN A 123 29.27 -3.97 -14.57
CA ASN A 123 28.60 -3.42 -13.38
C ASN A 123 27.96 -4.50 -12.49
N VAL A 124 28.34 -5.76 -12.67
CA VAL A 124 27.81 -6.89 -11.89
C VAL A 124 28.84 -7.42 -10.89
N PRO A 125 28.41 -7.89 -9.70
CA PRO A 125 29.29 -8.54 -8.74
C PRO A 125 29.99 -9.77 -9.34
N SER A 126 31.23 -10.03 -8.89
CA SER A 126 32.01 -11.20 -9.30
C SER A 126 31.30 -12.52 -8.99
N GLU A 127 30.53 -12.55 -7.89
CA GLU A 127 29.72 -13.70 -7.51
C GLU A 127 28.27 -13.52 -7.96
N LYS A 128 27.79 -14.46 -8.79
CA LYS A 128 26.41 -14.43 -9.31
C LYS A 128 25.34 -14.44 -8.21
N ASN A 129 25.65 -15.01 -7.04
CA ASN A 129 24.71 -15.05 -5.92
C ASN A 129 24.53 -13.67 -5.26
N GLU A 130 25.53 -12.79 -5.32
CA GLU A 130 25.43 -11.41 -4.82
C GLU A 130 24.59 -10.53 -5.74
N PHE A 131 24.55 -10.86 -7.04
CA PHE A 131 23.72 -10.16 -8.01
C PHE A 131 22.21 -10.37 -7.79
N ILE A 132 21.81 -11.53 -7.25
CA ILE A 132 20.39 -11.90 -7.12
C ILE A 132 19.89 -11.54 -5.72
N LEU A 133 19.02 -10.54 -5.63
CA LEU A 133 18.39 -10.18 -4.35
C LEU A 133 17.14 -11.02 -4.09
N THR A 134 16.26 -11.13 -5.09
CA THR A 134 14.98 -11.85 -4.94
C THR A 134 14.47 -12.34 -6.28
N ILE A 135 13.93 -13.55 -6.29
CA ILE A 135 13.16 -14.08 -7.42
C ILE A 135 11.85 -14.64 -6.84
N GLU A 136 10.73 -14.08 -7.28
CA GLU A 136 9.39 -14.51 -6.89
C GLU A 136 8.56 -14.81 -8.13
N LYS A 137 7.79 -15.89 -8.10
CA LYS A 137 6.84 -16.24 -9.15
C LYS A 137 5.51 -16.64 -8.51
N VAL A 138 4.45 -16.00 -8.95
CA VAL A 138 3.08 -16.28 -8.50
C VAL A 138 2.24 -16.64 -9.73
N GLY A 139 1.67 -17.85 -9.74
CA GLY A 139 0.78 -18.25 -10.83
C GLY A 139 -0.55 -17.47 -10.79
N PRO A 140 -1.16 -17.15 -11.94
CA PRO A 140 -2.39 -16.36 -12.01
C PRO A 140 -3.55 -17.00 -11.23
N LYS A 141 -3.60 -18.34 -11.18
CA LYS A 141 -4.61 -19.06 -10.38
C LYS A 141 -4.45 -18.80 -8.89
N ILE A 142 -3.22 -18.91 -8.39
CA ILE A 142 -2.91 -18.62 -6.97
C ILE A 142 -3.16 -17.14 -6.68
N GLY A 143 -2.76 -16.24 -7.57
CA GLY A 143 -2.98 -14.80 -7.40
C GLY A 143 -4.45 -14.44 -7.27
N SER A 144 -5.30 -14.97 -8.15
CA SER A 144 -6.75 -14.76 -8.07
C SER A 144 -7.39 -15.32 -6.78
N GLU A 145 -6.89 -16.46 -6.28
CA GLU A 145 -7.34 -17.03 -5.00
C GLU A 145 -6.92 -16.16 -3.81
N LEU A 146 -5.66 -15.71 -3.79
CA LEU A 146 -5.14 -14.81 -2.76
C LEU A 146 -5.89 -13.48 -2.75
N ARG A 147 -6.20 -12.91 -3.92
CA ARG A 147 -7.04 -11.72 -4.05
C ARG A 147 -8.42 -11.94 -3.43
N GLY A 148 -9.07 -13.05 -3.76
CA GLY A 148 -10.37 -13.39 -3.19
C GLY A 148 -10.33 -13.49 -1.67
N LYS A 149 -9.34 -14.22 -1.14
CA LYS A 149 -9.11 -14.38 0.31
C LYS A 149 -8.83 -13.04 1.01
N ALA A 150 -7.99 -12.20 0.42
CA ALA A 150 -7.66 -10.88 0.96
C ALA A 150 -8.89 -9.96 1.02
N LEU A 151 -9.69 -9.92 -0.04
CA LEU A 151 -10.95 -9.16 -0.05
C LEU A 151 -11.93 -9.70 1.00
N MET A 152 -12.10 -11.02 1.08
CA MET A 152 -12.97 -11.63 2.09
C MET A 152 -12.51 -11.31 3.50
N ALA A 153 -11.21 -11.38 3.79
CA ALA A 153 -10.65 -11.04 5.10
C ALA A 153 -10.88 -9.57 5.45
N MET A 154 -10.64 -8.65 4.51
CA MET A 154 -10.83 -7.22 4.69
C MET A 154 -12.31 -6.87 4.97
N PHE A 155 -13.24 -7.37 4.16
CA PHE A 155 -14.67 -7.11 4.36
C PHE A 155 -15.21 -7.77 5.64
N SER A 156 -14.77 -9.00 5.96
CA SER A 156 -15.18 -9.68 7.18
C SER A 156 -14.68 -8.95 8.43
N SER A 157 -13.42 -8.49 8.42
CA SER A 157 -12.87 -7.69 9.51
C SER A 157 -13.58 -6.36 9.67
N LEU A 158 -13.83 -5.64 8.56
CA LEU A 158 -14.60 -4.40 8.59
C LEU A 158 -15.99 -4.65 9.18
N ALA A 159 -16.70 -5.68 8.73
CA ALA A 159 -18.02 -6.03 9.24
C ALA A 159 -18.01 -6.33 10.75
N LEU A 160 -17.01 -7.10 11.23
CA LEU A 160 -16.86 -7.39 12.66
C LEU A 160 -16.58 -6.14 13.48
N ILE A 161 -15.75 -5.22 12.97
CA ILE A 161 -15.47 -3.93 13.60
C ILE A 161 -16.74 -3.08 13.66
N LEU A 162 -17.47 -2.94 12.56
CA LEU A 162 -18.73 -2.20 12.50
C LEU A 162 -19.77 -2.77 13.47
N LEU A 163 -19.89 -4.09 13.54
CA LEU A 163 -20.76 -4.78 14.49
C LEU A 163 -20.37 -4.49 15.93
N TYR A 164 -19.07 -4.58 16.25
CA TYR A 164 -18.55 -4.28 17.58
C TYR A 164 -18.87 -2.84 18.00
N ILE A 165 -18.59 -1.85 17.14
CA ILE A 165 -18.90 -0.43 17.41
C ILE A 165 -20.39 -0.24 17.65
N SER A 166 -21.23 -0.87 16.82
CA SER A 166 -22.69 -0.74 16.89
C SER A 166 -23.26 -1.26 18.22
N ILE A 167 -22.64 -2.29 18.81
CA ILE A 167 -23.04 -2.83 20.12
C ILE A 167 -22.44 -2.00 21.27
N ARG A 168 -21.20 -1.52 21.11
CA ARG A 168 -20.45 -0.84 22.17
C ARG A 168 -20.85 0.63 22.37
N PHE A 169 -21.27 1.33 21.31
CA PHE A 169 -21.52 2.77 21.30
C PHE A 169 -22.98 3.12 21.01
N GLU A 170 -23.41 4.29 21.50
CA GLU A 170 -24.66 4.89 21.05
C GLU A 170 -24.57 5.24 19.56
N PHE A 171 -25.70 5.14 18.85
CA PHE A 171 -25.78 5.29 17.40
C PHE A 171 -25.06 6.52 16.83
N LYS A 172 -25.11 7.66 17.54
CA LYS A 172 -24.44 8.90 17.13
C LYS A 172 -22.91 8.78 17.10
N PHE A 173 -22.32 8.15 18.11
CA PHE A 173 -20.88 7.90 18.16
C PHE A 173 -20.48 6.81 17.15
N ALA A 174 -21.31 5.77 16.99
CA ALA A 174 -21.06 4.74 15.99
C ALA A 174 -20.92 5.32 14.58
N LEU A 175 -21.85 6.17 14.13
CA LEU A 175 -21.75 6.83 12.83
C LEU A 175 -20.48 7.66 12.67
N GLY A 176 -20.07 8.38 13.73
CA GLY A 176 -18.84 9.16 13.73
C GLY A 176 -17.59 8.30 13.56
N ALA A 177 -17.50 7.17 14.28
CA ALA A 177 -16.39 6.24 14.16
C ALA A 177 -16.32 5.61 12.77
N ILE A 178 -17.46 5.22 12.21
CA ILE A 178 -17.53 4.66 10.85
C ILE A 178 -17.05 5.68 9.82
N ALA A 179 -17.49 6.93 9.93
CA ALA A 179 -17.06 8.00 9.04
C ALA A 179 -15.56 8.27 9.14
N ALA A 180 -14.98 8.25 10.35
CA ALA A 180 -13.54 8.38 10.55
C ALA A 180 -12.75 7.23 9.92
N LEU A 181 -13.21 5.99 10.08
CA LEU A 181 -12.57 4.82 9.46
C LEU A 181 -12.61 4.87 7.93
N VAL A 182 -13.77 5.22 7.35
CA VAL A 182 -13.90 5.36 5.89
C VAL A 182 -12.98 6.47 5.39
N HIS A 183 -12.91 7.59 6.10
CA HIS A 183 -11.98 8.67 5.81
C HIS A 183 -10.52 8.17 5.77
N ASP A 184 -10.07 7.44 6.78
CA ASP A 184 -8.67 6.99 6.86
C ASP A 184 -8.33 5.99 5.76
N ILE A 185 -9.26 5.10 5.41
CA ILE A 185 -9.11 4.17 4.28
C ILE A 185 -9.02 4.94 2.95
N LEU A 186 -9.88 5.95 2.74
CA LEU A 186 -9.85 6.74 1.51
C LEU A 186 -8.57 7.56 1.37
N VAL A 187 -8.10 8.17 2.45
CA VAL A 187 -6.84 8.93 2.46
C VAL A 187 -5.65 8.02 2.18
N THR A 188 -5.57 6.88 2.86
CA THR A 188 -4.46 5.93 2.67
C THR A 188 -4.46 5.32 1.27
N LEU A 189 -5.61 4.86 0.78
CA LEU A 189 -5.73 4.32 -0.58
C LEU A 189 -5.44 5.39 -1.64
N GLY A 190 -5.95 6.61 -1.44
CA GLY A 190 -5.71 7.74 -2.32
C GLY A 190 -4.23 8.09 -2.43
N LEU A 191 -3.50 8.10 -1.29
CA LEU A 191 -2.06 8.35 -1.28
C LEU A 191 -1.28 7.27 -2.03
N PHE A 192 -1.65 5.99 -1.84
CA PHE A 192 -1.04 4.88 -2.59
C PHE A 192 -1.24 5.02 -4.10
N SER A 193 -2.44 5.42 -4.54
CA SER A 193 -2.69 5.69 -5.95
C SER A 193 -1.86 6.88 -6.47
N ILE A 194 -1.87 8.01 -5.76
CA ILE A 194 -1.10 9.21 -6.18
C ILE A 194 0.39 8.88 -6.32
N LEU A 195 0.95 8.12 -5.38
CA LEU A 195 2.36 7.74 -5.38
C LEU A 195 2.68 6.54 -6.28
N ASN A 196 1.66 5.95 -6.92
CA ASN A 196 1.81 4.78 -7.78
C ASN A 196 2.49 3.60 -7.05
N TYR A 197 2.10 3.41 -5.78
CA TYR A 197 2.51 2.30 -4.94
C TYR A 197 1.58 1.11 -5.13
N GLU A 198 2.17 -0.07 -5.12
CA GLU A 198 1.46 -1.32 -5.25
C GLU A 198 0.84 -1.75 -3.92
N ILE A 199 -0.30 -2.39 -4.02
CA ILE A 199 -0.94 -3.07 -2.90
C ILE A 199 -0.57 -4.54 -3.01
N SER A 200 0.23 -5.00 -2.05
CA SER A 200 0.58 -6.40 -1.82
C SER A 200 -0.18 -6.99 -0.63
N LEU A 201 -0.04 -8.28 -0.37
CA LEU A 201 -0.62 -8.91 0.83
C LEU A 201 -0.14 -8.24 2.12
N SER A 202 1.14 -7.86 2.17
CA SER A 202 1.73 -7.14 3.30
C SER A 202 1.09 -5.76 3.51
N ILE A 203 0.76 -5.06 2.42
CA ILE A 203 0.06 -3.77 2.48
C ILE A 203 -1.37 -3.95 2.97
N ILE A 204 -2.07 -5.01 2.56
CA ILE A 204 -3.41 -5.32 3.10
C ILE A 204 -3.35 -5.56 4.62
N ALA A 205 -2.34 -6.29 5.11
CA ALA A 205 -2.13 -6.49 6.55
C ALA A 205 -1.83 -5.17 7.27
N ALA A 206 -1.03 -4.29 6.66
CA ALA A 206 -0.75 -2.96 7.19
C ALA A 206 -2.03 -2.10 7.24
N PHE A 207 -2.88 -2.13 6.22
CA PHE A 207 -4.18 -1.43 6.23
C PHE A 207 -5.07 -1.92 7.36
N LEU A 208 -5.15 -3.23 7.58
CA LEU A 208 -5.93 -3.79 8.68
C LEU A 208 -5.42 -3.32 10.05
N THR A 209 -4.10 -3.19 10.17
CA THR A 209 -3.43 -2.68 11.36
C THR A 209 -3.76 -1.19 11.59
N ILE A 210 -3.67 -0.36 10.55
CA ILE A 210 -4.02 1.06 10.60
C ILE A 210 -5.48 1.24 11.01
N VAL A 211 -6.40 0.46 10.43
CA VAL A 211 -7.82 0.47 10.79
C VAL A 211 -8.01 0.13 12.27
N GLY A 212 -7.32 -0.89 12.79
CA GLY A 212 -7.38 -1.26 14.20
C GLY A 212 -6.88 -0.16 15.15
N TYR A 213 -5.74 0.47 14.84
CA TYR A 213 -5.20 1.56 15.64
C TYR A 213 -6.07 2.83 15.57
N SER A 214 -6.51 3.23 14.38
CA SER A 214 -7.41 4.38 14.20
C SER A 214 -8.73 4.20 14.96
N LEU A 215 -9.29 2.99 14.92
CA LEU A 215 -10.46 2.64 15.71
C LEU A 215 -10.18 2.79 17.21
N ASN A 216 -9.08 2.23 17.69
CA ASN A 216 -8.73 2.27 19.11
C ASN A 216 -8.63 3.72 19.62
N ASP A 217 -8.00 4.60 18.86
CA ASP A 217 -7.90 6.02 19.19
C ASP A 217 -9.29 6.69 19.25
N THR A 218 -10.14 6.40 18.26
CA THR A 218 -11.52 6.89 18.23
C THR A 218 -12.33 6.44 19.45
N ILE A 219 -12.19 5.18 19.86
CA ILE A 219 -12.86 4.59 21.02
C ILE A 219 -12.45 5.32 22.31
N VAL A 220 -11.15 5.52 22.53
CA VAL A 220 -10.63 6.19 23.73
C VAL A 220 -11.14 7.63 23.79
N ILE A 221 -11.13 8.35 22.67
CA ILE A 221 -11.65 9.73 22.60
C ILE A 221 -13.15 9.76 22.89
N PHE A 222 -13.94 8.87 22.29
CA PHE A 222 -15.39 8.84 22.50
C PHE A 222 -15.78 8.46 23.93
N ASP A 223 -15.05 7.52 24.55
CA ASP A 223 -15.27 7.19 25.96
C ASP A 223 -14.94 8.40 26.86
N ARG A 224 -13.87 9.14 26.57
CA ARG A 224 -13.53 10.37 27.30
C ARG A 224 -14.57 11.48 27.12
N ILE A 225 -15.06 11.70 25.90
CA ILE A 225 -16.15 12.66 25.64
C ILE A 225 -17.39 12.28 26.45
N ARG A 226 -17.76 10.99 26.49
CA ARG A 226 -18.92 10.51 27.24
C ARG A 226 -18.78 10.73 28.75
N GLU A 227 -17.58 10.47 29.28
CA GLU A 227 -17.25 10.76 30.68
C GLU A 227 -17.37 12.25 30.98
N ASN A 228 -16.78 13.11 30.15
CA ASN A 228 -16.82 14.56 30.30
C ASN A 228 -18.25 15.11 30.24
N VAL A 229 -19.06 14.68 29.28
CA VAL A 229 -20.47 15.09 29.14
C VAL A 229 -21.29 14.71 30.38
N LYS A 230 -21.00 13.56 31.00
CA LYS A 230 -21.66 13.14 32.24
C LYS A 230 -21.19 13.97 33.45
N ALA A 231 -19.91 14.33 33.52
CA ALA A 231 -19.34 15.13 34.61
C ALA A 231 -19.70 16.63 34.53
N LYS A 232 -19.74 17.19 33.32
CA LYS A 232 -19.92 18.63 33.03
C LYS A 232 -21.31 18.96 32.49
N ARG A 233 -22.35 18.42 33.13
CA ARG A 233 -23.77 18.55 32.71
C ARG A 233 -24.30 19.98 32.51
N ARG A 234 -23.59 21.01 32.98
CA ARG A 234 -23.99 22.43 32.89
C ARG A 234 -23.24 23.23 31.81
N GLU A 235 -22.21 22.66 31.19
CA GLU A 235 -21.42 23.31 30.14
C GLU A 235 -22.00 22.98 28.74
N SER A 236 -21.69 23.81 27.75
CA SER A 236 -22.08 23.54 26.36
C SER A 236 -21.32 22.31 25.82
N TYR A 237 -21.94 21.52 24.95
CA TYR A 237 -21.28 20.36 24.34
C TYR A 237 -19.96 20.73 23.63
N ALA A 238 -19.89 21.92 23.03
CA ALA A 238 -18.68 22.43 22.39
C ALA A 238 -17.54 22.80 23.36
N GLU A 239 -17.85 23.01 24.64
CA GLU A 239 -16.85 23.25 25.70
C GLU A 239 -16.45 21.95 26.42
N THR A 240 -17.20 20.87 26.16
CA THR A 240 -17.00 19.56 26.79
C THR A 240 -16.18 18.60 25.92
N VAL A 241 -15.99 18.95 24.63
CA VAL A 241 -15.28 18.19 23.58
C VAL A 241 -14.00 18.90 23.17
#